data_AF-A0A522ESP6-F1
#
_entry.id   AF-A0A522ESP6-F1
#
_cell.length_a   1.000
_cell.length_b   1.000
_cell.length_c   1.000
_cell.angle_alpha   90.00
_cell.angle_beta   90.00
_cell.angle_gamma   90.00
#
_symmetry.space_group_name_H-M   'P 1'
#
loop_
_entity.id
_entity.type
_entity.pdbx_description
1 polymer ?
#
loop_
_entity_poly.entity_id
_entity_poly.type
_entity_poly.pdbx_seq_one_letter_code
_entity_poly.pdbx_strand_id
1 'polypeptide(L)'
;MKTKIIILILAVFLLTITTVSAQLVFSTTADNADNTGAHVADNDMGTDVCSADPNQPIEFYINQGVSPATMLNATLDLYGFSTQFCGDTNTVKVNGNTVGSFASCTHQDYIFNISPSLLVNGDNFVQVNISSIQSTHCAQVINGSLIIFNSTLLDPNGDADGDGMTNGYEMAHTCLNPLVNDANIDSDNDSIIVRYQNNSVYQNISMTNIQEMNMGTEPCKNDTDADGFKDGLELYLGTNATAKCSITTIQNDEPIDAWPVDANDDQLVNWADLLKFKQFFGSRIGNSTWDKRFDWNADGTISALDILKLKMFYNKNCTQI
;
A
#
# COMPACT_ATOMS: atom_id res chain seq x y z
N MET A 1 -20.95 -20.55 61.82
CA MET A 1 -19.92 -20.59 60.76
C MET A 1 -20.62 -20.31 59.44
N LYS A 2 -20.42 -19.11 58.85
CA LYS A 2 -21.04 -18.70 57.58
C LYS A 2 -19.98 -18.77 56.47
N THR A 3 -20.20 -19.64 55.50
CA THR A 3 -19.37 -19.86 54.31
C THR A 3 -19.50 -18.65 53.37
N LYS A 4 -18.40 -17.95 53.07
CA LYS A 4 -18.37 -16.86 52.08
C LYS A 4 -18.12 -17.46 50.69
N ILE A 5 -19.06 -17.26 49.79
CA ILE A 5 -18.95 -17.50 48.34
C ILE A 5 -18.11 -16.36 47.76
N ILE A 6 -16.97 -16.69 47.14
CA ILE A 6 -16.15 -15.73 46.37
C ILE A 6 -16.65 -15.80 44.93
N ILE A 7 -17.31 -14.73 44.48
CA ILE A 7 -17.69 -14.53 43.08
C ILE A 7 -16.46 -13.96 42.36
N LEU A 8 -15.88 -14.75 41.46
CA LEU A 8 -14.81 -14.35 40.56
C LEU A 8 -15.44 -13.54 39.42
N ILE A 9 -15.39 -12.21 39.48
CA ILE A 9 -15.78 -11.35 38.37
C ILE A 9 -14.62 -11.36 37.37
N LEU A 10 -14.79 -12.13 36.29
CA LEU A 10 -13.91 -12.11 35.13
C LEU A 10 -14.11 -10.75 34.43
N ALA A 11 -13.20 -9.80 34.68
CA ALA A 11 -13.16 -8.55 33.94
C ALA A 11 -12.70 -8.86 32.51
N VAL A 12 -13.67 -8.99 31.59
CA VAL A 12 -13.41 -8.93 30.15
C VAL A 12 -12.94 -7.50 29.87
N PHE A 13 -11.63 -7.32 29.76
CA PHE A 13 -11.04 -6.11 29.21
C PHE A 13 -11.38 -6.11 27.72
N LEU A 14 -12.49 -5.47 27.37
CA LEU A 14 -12.77 -5.10 25.99
C LEU A 14 -11.79 -3.96 25.68
N LEU A 15 -10.61 -4.31 25.16
CA LEU A 15 -9.65 -3.35 24.66
C LEU A 15 -10.21 -2.81 23.34
N THR A 16 -11.05 -1.78 23.42
CA THR A 16 -11.35 -0.96 22.25
C THR A 16 -10.06 -0.24 21.89
N ILE A 17 -9.31 -0.78 20.92
CA ILE A 17 -8.22 -0.04 20.28
C ILE A 17 -8.91 1.10 19.54
N THR A 18 -8.91 2.27 20.18
CA THR A 18 -9.23 3.52 19.50
C THR A 18 -8.08 3.74 18.53
N THR A 19 -8.39 3.66 17.24
CA THR A 19 -7.49 4.07 16.16
C THR A 19 -7.15 5.54 16.40
N VAL A 20 -5.99 5.81 17.00
CA VAL A 20 -5.46 7.16 17.02
C VAL A 20 -4.78 7.34 15.68
N SER A 21 -5.58 7.64 14.65
CA SER A 21 -5.06 8.43 13.55
C SER A 21 -4.49 9.69 14.19
N ALA A 22 -3.17 9.86 14.13
CA ALA A 22 -2.55 11.06 14.65
C ALA A 22 -2.76 12.17 13.63
N GLN A 23 -3.97 12.71 13.70
CA GLN A 23 -4.47 13.82 12.93
C GLN A 23 -3.82 15.10 13.48
N LEU A 24 -2.97 15.73 12.67
CA LEU A 24 -2.49 17.07 12.99
C LEU A 24 -3.49 18.07 12.42
N VAL A 25 -4.00 18.95 13.29
CA VAL A 25 -4.93 20.01 12.90
C VAL A 25 -4.20 21.34 13.05
N PHE A 26 -3.98 22.00 11.93
CA PHE A 26 -3.44 23.36 11.87
C PHE A 26 -4.57 24.28 11.49
N SER A 27 -4.93 25.22 12.36
CA SER A 27 -6.05 26.11 12.11
C SER A 27 -5.64 27.57 12.20
N THR A 28 -6.35 28.42 11.47
CA THR A 28 -6.24 29.86 11.56
C THR A 28 -7.63 30.49 11.62
N THR A 29 -7.75 31.50 12.47
CA THR A 29 -8.84 32.49 12.45
C THR A 29 -8.29 33.89 12.18
N ALA A 30 -6.99 33.99 11.87
CA ALA A 30 -6.34 35.23 11.53
C ALA A 30 -6.44 35.42 10.02
N ASP A 31 -7.04 36.53 9.61
CA ASP A 31 -6.76 37.13 8.32
C ASP A 31 -5.32 37.65 8.34
N ASN A 32 -4.50 37.10 7.47
CA ASN A 32 -3.05 37.33 7.44
C ASN A 32 -2.50 37.48 6.02
N ALA A 33 -3.34 37.87 5.05
CA ALA A 33 -2.89 38.06 3.67
C ALA A 33 -3.60 39.21 2.96
N ASP A 34 -2.82 40.03 2.26
CA ASP A 34 -3.31 40.89 1.19
C ASP A 34 -2.91 40.31 -0.17
N ASN A 35 -3.75 40.62 -1.16
CA ASN A 35 -3.42 40.64 -2.57
C ASN A 35 -1.98 41.14 -2.79
N THR A 36 -1.07 40.22 -3.11
CA THR A 36 0.38 40.39 -3.39
C THR A 36 1.39 40.21 -2.23
N GLY A 37 1.05 39.45 -1.20
CA GLY A 37 2.06 38.75 -0.38
C GLY A 37 2.82 39.63 0.62
N ALA A 38 2.20 40.70 1.12
CA ALA A 38 2.78 41.56 2.16
C ALA A 38 2.43 41.10 3.59
N HIS A 39 1.60 40.07 3.76
CA HIS A 39 1.12 39.55 5.06
C HIS A 39 0.43 40.62 5.92
N VAL A 40 -0.31 41.54 5.29
CA VAL A 40 -1.11 42.57 5.98
C VAL A 40 -2.58 42.19 5.88
N ALA A 41 -3.27 42.16 7.02
CA ALA A 41 -4.69 41.82 7.14
C ALA A 41 -5.59 42.91 6.50
N ASP A 42 -6.51 42.54 5.61
CA ASP A 42 -7.52 43.44 5.00
C ASP A 42 -8.94 43.32 5.64
N ASN A 43 -9.03 42.46 6.66
CA ASN A 43 -10.15 42.02 7.48
C ASN A 43 -11.27 41.29 6.71
N ASP A 44 -10.91 40.53 5.66
CA ASP A 44 -11.84 39.70 4.89
C ASP A 44 -12.33 38.44 5.64
N MET A 45 -11.49 37.82 6.48
CA MET A 45 -11.84 36.63 7.26
C MET A 45 -12.81 37.00 8.39
N GLY A 46 -13.86 36.21 8.54
CA GLY A 46 -14.90 36.46 9.54
C GLY A 46 -15.82 37.64 9.17
N THR A 47 -15.77 38.14 7.94
CA THR A 47 -16.73 39.12 7.41
C THR A 47 -17.43 38.60 6.15
N ASP A 48 -18.58 39.19 5.81
CA ASP A 48 -19.29 38.86 4.57
C ASP A 48 -18.61 39.60 3.40
N VAL A 49 -17.91 38.85 2.55
CA VAL A 49 -17.23 39.37 1.36
C VAL A 49 -18.05 39.03 0.12
N CYS A 50 -18.45 40.02 -0.67
CA CYS A 50 -19.33 39.85 -1.84
C CYS A 50 -18.53 39.82 -3.15
N SER A 51 -19.13 39.31 -4.24
CA SER A 51 -18.48 39.20 -5.57
C SER A 51 -18.00 40.52 -6.21
N ALA A 52 -18.42 41.68 -5.70
CA ALA A 52 -17.95 43.01 -6.12
C ALA A 52 -17.11 43.72 -5.04
N ASP A 53 -16.83 43.07 -3.91
CA ASP A 53 -16.09 43.63 -2.80
C ASP A 53 -14.61 43.84 -3.18
N PRO A 54 -13.99 45.00 -2.88
CA PRO A 54 -12.56 45.22 -3.08
C PRO A 54 -11.66 44.27 -2.28
N ASN A 55 -12.16 43.70 -1.19
CA ASN A 55 -11.44 42.76 -0.32
C ASN A 55 -11.59 41.30 -0.79
N GLN A 56 -11.88 41.08 -2.07
CA GLN A 56 -11.81 39.75 -2.66
C GLN A 56 -10.44 39.48 -3.30
N PRO A 57 -10.05 38.19 -3.41
CA PRO A 57 -10.70 37.01 -2.82
C PRO A 57 -10.54 36.96 -1.29
N ILE A 58 -11.21 36.02 -0.59
CA ILE A 58 -10.91 35.80 0.83
C ILE A 58 -9.59 35.03 0.94
N GLU A 59 -8.63 35.53 1.71
CA GLU A 59 -7.22 35.10 1.67
C GLU A 59 -6.63 34.88 3.06
N PHE A 60 -5.92 33.76 3.24
CA PHE A 60 -5.20 33.49 4.50
C PHE A 60 -4.15 32.40 4.37
N TYR A 61 -3.28 32.31 5.36
CA TYR A 61 -2.26 31.30 5.51
C TYR A 61 -2.57 30.36 6.67
N ILE A 62 -2.43 29.07 6.39
CA ILE A 62 -2.34 28.04 7.43
C ILE A 62 -0.87 27.61 7.51
N ASN A 63 -0.21 27.96 8.62
CA ASN A 63 1.14 27.51 8.89
C ASN A 63 1.12 26.06 9.38
N GLN A 64 1.81 25.19 8.68
CA GLN A 64 1.95 23.79 9.04
C GLN A 64 3.42 23.40 8.99
N GLY A 65 3.94 22.77 10.05
CA GLY A 65 5.38 22.47 10.20
C GLY A 65 5.83 21.11 9.67
N VAL A 66 5.03 20.47 8.83
CA VAL A 66 5.23 19.10 8.36
C VAL A 66 5.79 19.11 6.94
N SER A 67 6.77 18.24 6.69
CA SER A 67 7.29 17.99 5.35
C SER A 67 6.20 17.33 4.47
N PRO A 68 5.87 17.87 3.29
CA PRO A 68 4.92 17.24 2.38
C PRO A 68 5.27 15.79 2.01
N ALA A 69 6.56 15.45 1.99
CA ALA A 69 7.04 14.10 1.70
C ALA A 69 6.66 13.06 2.78
N THR A 70 6.27 13.50 3.98
CA THR A 70 5.85 12.62 5.07
C THR A 70 4.33 12.54 5.21
N MET A 71 3.57 13.23 4.37
CA MET A 71 2.10 13.24 4.43
C MET A 71 1.53 12.09 3.59
N LEU A 72 0.63 11.32 4.19
CA LEU A 72 -0.17 10.30 3.51
C LEU A 72 -1.36 10.95 2.80
N ASN A 73 -2.07 11.86 3.49
CA ASN A 73 -3.16 12.65 2.91
C ASN A 73 -3.37 13.95 3.71
N ALA A 74 -4.10 14.90 3.12
CA ALA A 74 -4.46 16.16 3.76
C ALA A 74 -5.87 16.61 3.35
N THR A 75 -6.59 17.27 4.25
CA THR A 75 -7.88 17.91 3.96
C THR A 75 -7.90 19.35 4.46
N LEU A 76 -8.53 20.24 3.69
CA LEU A 76 -8.84 21.61 4.09
C LEU A 76 -10.31 21.68 4.48
N ASP A 77 -10.56 22.07 5.71
CA ASP A 77 -11.89 22.34 6.25
C ASP A 77 -12.07 23.85 6.37
N LEU A 78 -13.13 24.38 5.74
CA LEU A 78 -13.52 25.78 5.78
C LEU A 78 -14.87 25.91 6.47
N TYR A 79 -14.89 26.65 7.58
CA TYR A 79 -16.07 26.85 8.42
C TYR A 79 -16.69 28.25 8.20
N GLY A 80 -18.02 28.33 8.18
CA GLY A 80 -18.74 29.59 8.38
C GLY A 80 -19.34 30.31 7.16
N PHE A 81 -19.75 29.60 6.10
CA PHE A 81 -20.28 30.22 4.87
C PHE A 81 -21.70 30.81 5.02
N SER A 82 -21.83 32.14 4.96
CA SER A 82 -23.10 32.88 4.94
C SER A 82 -23.98 32.55 3.71
N THR A 83 -25.31 32.61 3.87
CA THR A 83 -26.30 32.08 2.93
C THR A 83 -26.59 33.04 1.77
N GLN A 84 -26.05 32.74 0.58
CA GLN A 84 -26.72 32.84 -0.71
C GLN A 84 -25.68 32.49 -1.80
N PHE A 85 -25.72 31.28 -2.37
CA PHE A 85 -25.02 30.91 -3.62
C PHE A 85 -25.84 29.85 -4.36
N CYS A 86 -26.90 30.28 -5.05
CA CYS A 86 -27.73 29.36 -5.82
C CYS A 86 -27.31 29.37 -7.29
N GLY A 87 -26.45 28.43 -7.68
CA GLY A 87 -26.06 28.20 -9.08
C GLY A 87 -24.76 28.87 -9.53
N ASP A 88 -24.03 29.52 -8.62
CA ASP A 88 -22.71 30.12 -8.88
C ASP A 88 -21.59 29.15 -8.44
N THR A 89 -20.51 29.03 -9.24
CA THR A 89 -19.38 28.15 -8.96
C THR A 89 -18.22 28.95 -8.37
N ASN A 90 -18.12 28.98 -7.04
CA ASN A 90 -17.00 29.58 -6.34
C ASN A 90 -15.82 28.62 -6.30
N THR A 91 -14.58 29.13 -6.28
CA THR A 91 -13.38 28.27 -6.34
C THR A 91 -12.47 28.47 -5.14
N VAL A 92 -11.93 27.36 -4.64
CA VAL A 92 -10.94 27.34 -3.57
C VAL A 92 -9.60 26.93 -4.14
N LYS A 93 -8.56 27.70 -3.81
CA LYS A 93 -7.18 27.42 -4.21
C LYS A 93 -6.27 27.29 -3.01
N VAL A 94 -5.27 26.44 -3.13
CA VAL A 94 -4.16 26.30 -2.18
C VAL A 94 -2.84 26.45 -2.94
N ASN A 95 -1.99 27.37 -2.50
CA ASN A 95 -0.71 27.71 -3.14
C ASN A 95 -0.86 27.93 -4.66
N GLY A 96 -1.94 28.62 -5.07
CA GLY A 96 -2.26 28.94 -6.46
C GLY A 96 -2.97 27.82 -7.26
N ASN A 97 -3.11 26.62 -6.70
CA ASN A 97 -3.74 25.48 -7.37
C ASN A 97 -5.19 25.31 -6.91
N THR A 98 -6.14 25.15 -7.85
CA THR A 98 -7.54 24.90 -7.52
C THR A 98 -7.70 23.52 -6.87
N VAL A 99 -8.21 23.49 -5.63
CA VAL A 99 -8.48 22.25 -4.87
C VAL A 99 -9.95 21.84 -4.90
N GLY A 100 -10.85 22.77 -5.23
CA GLY A 100 -12.26 22.46 -5.36
C GLY A 100 -13.11 23.68 -5.66
N SER A 101 -14.42 23.43 -5.73
CA SER A 101 -15.43 24.46 -5.92
C SER A 101 -16.65 24.16 -5.05
N PHE A 102 -17.40 25.19 -4.72
CA PHE A 102 -18.63 25.07 -3.95
C PHE A 102 -19.76 25.93 -4.52
N ALA A 103 -20.99 25.44 -4.32
CA ALA A 103 -22.24 26.08 -4.72
C ALA A 103 -23.34 25.59 -3.76
N SER A 104 -23.65 26.33 -2.70
CA SER A 104 -24.73 25.97 -1.75
C SER A 104 -25.62 27.15 -1.43
N CYS A 105 -26.92 26.86 -1.33
CA CYS A 105 -27.94 27.78 -0.85
C CYS A 105 -28.14 27.71 0.68
N THR A 106 -27.33 26.95 1.41
CA THR A 106 -27.44 26.73 2.86
C THR A 106 -26.09 26.86 3.54
N HIS A 107 -26.08 27.33 4.80
CA HIS A 107 -24.87 27.41 5.62
C HIS A 107 -24.32 26.01 5.86
N GLN A 108 -23.13 25.72 5.35
CA GLN A 108 -22.46 24.44 5.51
C GLN A 108 -20.94 24.63 5.53
N ASP A 109 -20.28 23.65 6.15
CA ASP A 109 -18.84 23.50 6.16
C ASP A 109 -18.40 22.81 4.86
N TYR A 110 -17.23 23.18 4.35
CA TYR A 110 -16.69 22.57 3.14
C TYR A 110 -15.34 21.93 3.41
N ILE A 111 -15.27 20.65 3.09
CA ILE A 111 -14.08 19.83 3.21
C ILE A 111 -13.55 19.54 1.81
N PHE A 112 -12.29 19.88 1.57
CA PHE A 112 -11.58 19.66 0.31
C PHE A 112 -10.40 18.73 0.54
N ASN A 113 -10.31 17.65 -0.25
CA ASN A 113 -9.12 16.81 -0.26
C ASN A 113 -7.98 17.56 -0.98
N ILE A 114 -6.81 17.62 -0.35
CA ILE A 114 -5.64 18.27 -0.92
C ILE A 114 -4.56 17.22 -1.18
N SER A 115 -4.02 17.21 -2.39
CA SER A 115 -2.81 16.44 -2.67
C SER A 115 -1.63 17.04 -1.91
N PRO A 116 -0.87 16.25 -1.10
CA PRO A 116 0.25 16.77 -0.33
C PRO A 116 1.31 17.52 -1.15
N SER A 117 1.48 17.19 -2.42
CA SER A 117 2.38 17.89 -3.34
C SER A 117 2.06 19.37 -3.55
N LEU A 118 0.85 19.81 -3.22
CA LEU A 118 0.43 21.21 -3.29
C LEU A 118 0.80 22.00 -2.03
N LEU A 119 1.23 21.33 -0.97
CA LEU A 119 1.57 21.93 0.32
C LEU A 119 3.07 22.19 0.42
N VAL A 120 3.43 23.17 1.26
CA VAL A 120 4.81 23.51 1.62
C VAL A 120 4.98 23.45 3.13
N ASN A 121 6.17 23.09 3.60
CA ASN A 121 6.50 23.20 5.03
C ASN A 121 6.57 24.70 5.40
N GLY A 122 5.68 25.13 6.29
CA GLY A 122 5.45 26.52 6.65
C GLY A 122 4.07 27.01 6.19
N ASP A 123 4.02 28.24 5.69
CA ASP A 123 2.76 28.92 5.33
C ASP A 123 2.18 28.39 4.02
N ASN A 124 0.93 27.92 4.09
CA ASN A 124 0.17 27.50 2.91
C ASN A 124 -0.95 28.51 2.64
N PHE A 125 -0.89 29.12 1.47
CA PHE A 125 -1.79 30.19 1.06
C PHE A 125 -3.12 29.63 0.55
N VAL A 126 -4.22 30.00 1.17
CA VAL A 126 -5.58 29.63 0.79
C VAL A 126 -6.28 30.84 0.21
N GLN A 127 -6.93 30.67 -0.95
CA GLN A 127 -7.74 31.70 -1.58
C GLN A 127 -9.15 31.17 -1.89
N VAL A 128 -10.17 31.91 -1.48
CA VAL A 128 -11.59 31.61 -1.76
C VAL A 128 -12.14 32.70 -2.69
N ASN A 129 -12.34 32.34 -3.94
CA ASN A 129 -12.77 33.24 -4.99
C ASN A 129 -14.28 33.17 -5.17
N ILE A 130 -14.97 34.29 -5.00
CA ILE A 130 -16.43 34.36 -5.08
C ILE A 130 -16.83 34.81 -6.48
N SER A 131 -17.32 33.87 -7.28
CA SER A 131 -17.60 34.05 -8.70
C SER A 131 -19.10 34.05 -8.92
N SER A 132 -19.77 35.15 -8.59
CA SER A 132 -21.21 35.34 -8.80
C SER A 132 -21.51 36.39 -9.85
N ILE A 133 -22.57 36.16 -10.63
CA ILE A 133 -23.14 37.16 -11.57
C ILE A 133 -23.97 38.25 -10.87
N GLN A 134 -24.25 38.10 -9.58
CA GLN A 134 -25.03 39.06 -8.79
C GLN A 134 -24.16 39.59 -7.64
N SER A 135 -24.08 40.92 -7.51
CA SER A 135 -23.19 41.62 -6.57
C SER A 135 -23.54 41.47 -5.09
N THR A 136 -24.64 40.76 -4.77
CA THR A 136 -25.18 40.59 -3.41
C THR A 136 -24.95 39.21 -2.83
N HIS A 137 -24.30 38.29 -3.57
CA HIS A 137 -23.90 36.99 -3.02
C HIS A 137 -22.55 37.14 -2.33
N CYS A 138 -22.53 36.89 -1.04
CA CYS A 138 -21.39 37.11 -0.17
C CYS A 138 -21.05 35.85 0.60
N ALA A 139 -19.75 35.59 0.81
CA ALA A 139 -19.25 34.46 1.56
C ALA A 139 -18.50 34.98 2.78
N GLN A 140 -18.53 34.18 3.84
CA GLN A 140 -17.74 34.41 5.03
C GLN A 140 -16.96 33.12 5.29
N VAL A 141 -15.69 33.25 5.65
CA VAL A 141 -14.89 32.14 6.18
C VAL A 141 -14.48 32.56 7.57
N ILE A 142 -14.92 31.82 8.60
CA ILE A 142 -14.66 32.15 10.01
C ILE A 142 -13.40 31.42 10.49
N ASN A 143 -13.18 30.21 9.97
CA ASN A 143 -12.02 29.40 10.31
C ASN A 143 -11.58 28.56 9.11
N GLY A 144 -10.27 28.48 8.89
CA GLY A 144 -9.65 27.53 7.98
C GLY A 144 -8.79 26.55 8.77
N SER A 145 -9.00 25.26 8.55
CA SER A 145 -8.25 24.18 9.20
C SER A 145 -7.65 23.23 8.16
N LEU A 146 -6.33 23.05 8.20
CA LEU A 146 -5.61 22.03 7.44
C LEU A 146 -5.39 20.82 8.35
N ILE A 147 -5.95 19.70 7.93
CA ILE A 147 -5.85 18.42 8.61
C ILE A 147 -4.84 17.57 7.84
N ILE A 148 -3.78 17.14 8.51
CA ILE A 148 -2.69 16.36 7.90
C ILE A 148 -2.56 15.01 8.58
N PHE A 149 -2.42 13.97 7.76
CA PHE A 149 -2.14 12.60 8.17
C PHE A 149 -0.73 12.23 7.70
N ASN A 150 0.14 11.81 8.61
CA ASN A 150 1.57 11.58 8.32
C ASN A 150 2.01 10.13 8.51
N SER A 151 3.01 9.72 7.73
CA SER A 151 3.72 8.44 7.87
C SER A 151 4.62 8.36 9.12
N THR A 152 5.07 9.51 9.65
CA THR A 152 5.99 9.57 10.82
C THR A 152 5.33 9.21 12.17
N LEU A 153 4.06 8.81 12.18
CA LEU A 153 3.31 8.46 13.38
C LEU A 153 2.90 6.97 13.42
N LEU A 154 3.19 6.22 12.36
CA LEU A 154 3.10 4.76 12.39
C LEU A 154 4.41 4.23 13.00
N ASP A 155 4.32 3.54 14.14
CA ASP A 155 5.46 2.78 14.66
C ASP A 155 5.87 1.76 13.59
N PRO A 156 7.11 1.78 13.06
CA PRO A 156 7.54 0.82 12.06
C PRO A 156 7.44 -0.64 12.53
N ASN A 157 7.46 -0.87 13.84
CA ASN A 157 7.25 -2.19 14.43
C ASN A 157 5.80 -2.45 14.85
N GLY A 158 4.93 -1.45 14.73
CA GLY A 158 3.49 -1.58 14.91
C GLY A 158 2.83 -2.17 13.67
N ASP A 159 1.54 -2.44 13.79
CA ASP A 159 0.66 -3.01 12.78
C ASP A 159 -0.63 -2.18 12.85
N ALA A 160 -0.79 -1.23 11.92
CA ALA A 160 -1.79 -0.16 12.08
C ALA A 160 -3.20 -0.54 11.61
N ASP A 161 -3.33 -1.55 10.74
CA ASP A 161 -4.63 -2.11 10.35
C ASP A 161 -4.95 -3.45 11.03
N GLY A 162 -4.01 -4.02 11.77
CA GLY A 162 -4.18 -5.22 12.57
C GLY A 162 -4.20 -6.51 11.76
N ASP A 163 -3.59 -6.53 10.57
CA ASP A 163 -3.58 -7.68 9.68
C ASP A 163 -2.43 -8.67 9.91
N GLY A 164 -1.49 -8.30 10.79
CA GLY A 164 -0.34 -9.10 11.18
C GLY A 164 0.96 -8.73 10.46
N MET A 165 0.93 -7.75 9.55
CA MET A 165 2.11 -7.19 8.89
C MET A 165 2.53 -5.90 9.62
N THR A 166 3.85 -5.68 9.73
CA THR A 166 4.32 -4.44 10.39
C THR A 166 4.28 -3.27 9.43
N ASN A 167 3.95 -2.08 9.93
CA ASN A 167 3.95 -0.85 9.14
C ASN A 167 5.26 -0.64 8.37
N GLY A 168 6.40 -0.96 9.00
CA GLY A 168 7.72 -0.84 8.38
C GLY A 168 7.93 -1.83 7.23
N TYR A 169 7.39 -3.04 7.35
CA TYR A 169 7.41 -4.03 6.27
C TYR A 169 6.52 -3.56 5.11
N GLU A 170 5.29 -3.15 5.38
CA GLU A 170 4.36 -2.71 4.33
C GLU A 170 4.85 -1.45 3.63
N MET A 171 5.40 -0.48 4.37
CA MET A 171 6.02 0.72 3.78
C MET A 171 7.26 0.42 2.92
N ALA A 172 7.93 -0.72 3.11
CA ALA A 172 9.05 -1.14 2.28
C ALA A 172 8.60 -1.78 0.94
N HIS A 173 7.32 -2.12 0.80
CA HIS A 173 6.76 -2.85 -0.32
C HIS A 173 5.67 -2.02 -1.02
N THR A 174 5.91 -1.61 -2.27
CA THR A 174 5.03 -0.64 -2.97
C THR A 174 3.60 -1.11 -3.24
N CYS A 175 3.35 -2.42 -3.15
CA CYS A 175 2.04 -3.03 -3.35
C CYS A 175 1.21 -3.15 -2.07
N LEU A 176 1.82 -2.88 -0.90
CA LEU A 176 1.18 -3.01 0.41
C LEU A 176 0.80 -1.64 0.97
N ASN A 177 -0.12 -1.63 1.92
CA ASN A 177 -0.55 -0.40 2.57
C ASN A 177 -0.82 -0.60 4.07
N PRO A 178 -0.05 0.04 4.98
CA PRO A 178 -0.17 -0.14 6.44
C PRO A 178 -1.49 0.29 7.07
N LEU A 179 -2.45 0.76 6.27
CA LEU A 179 -3.77 1.20 6.70
C LEU A 179 -4.89 0.34 6.10
N VAL A 180 -4.57 -0.71 5.35
CA VAL A 180 -5.52 -1.56 4.63
C VAL A 180 -5.13 -3.02 4.82
N ASN A 181 -5.98 -3.76 5.55
CA ASN A 181 -5.79 -5.19 5.76
C ASN A 181 -5.68 -5.94 4.42
N ASP A 182 -4.45 -6.19 4.00
CA ASP A 182 -4.09 -6.77 2.72
C ASP A 182 -3.20 -8.02 2.90
N ALA A 183 -2.84 -8.39 4.13
CA ALA A 183 -2.09 -9.60 4.50
C ALA A 183 -2.54 -10.91 3.82
N ASN A 184 -3.84 -11.06 3.56
CA ASN A 184 -4.43 -12.25 2.95
C ASN A 184 -4.63 -12.13 1.43
N ILE A 185 -4.17 -11.04 0.82
CA ILE A 185 -4.15 -10.83 -0.63
C ILE A 185 -2.84 -11.39 -1.16
N ASP A 186 -2.90 -11.97 -2.36
CA ASP A 186 -1.75 -12.34 -3.18
C ASP A 186 -1.56 -11.18 -4.18
N SER A 187 -0.64 -10.26 -3.87
CA SER A 187 -0.53 -8.98 -4.58
C SER A 187 0.12 -9.12 -5.96
N ASP A 188 1.02 -10.10 -6.13
CA ASP A 188 1.75 -10.33 -7.38
C ASP A 188 1.22 -11.53 -8.21
N ASN A 189 0.22 -12.23 -7.68
CA ASN A 189 -0.52 -13.33 -8.29
C ASN A 189 0.38 -14.50 -8.69
N ASP A 190 1.16 -14.99 -7.73
CA ASP A 190 2.10 -16.08 -7.92
C ASP A 190 1.70 -17.41 -7.26
N SER A 191 0.61 -17.42 -6.48
CA SER A 191 0.01 -18.66 -5.93
C SER A 191 -0.23 -19.72 -7.00
N ILE A 192 -0.06 -21.00 -6.65
CA ILE A 192 -0.18 -22.14 -7.57
C ILE A 192 -1.23 -23.15 -7.12
N ILE A 193 -2.07 -23.57 -8.08
CA ILE A 193 -2.99 -24.71 -7.91
C ILE A 193 -2.49 -25.87 -8.77
N VAL A 194 -1.99 -26.90 -8.08
CA VAL A 194 -1.57 -28.16 -8.70
C VAL A 194 -2.80 -29.03 -8.89
N ARG A 195 -3.03 -29.44 -10.13
CA ARG A 195 -4.17 -30.31 -10.46
C ARG A 195 -3.67 -31.68 -10.89
N TYR A 196 -4.47 -32.67 -10.57
CA TYR A 196 -4.26 -34.04 -10.96
C TYR A 196 -5.54 -34.60 -11.58
N GLN A 197 -5.43 -35.74 -12.27
CA GLN A 197 -6.51 -36.54 -12.87
C GLN A 197 -7.95 -36.01 -12.70
N ASN A 198 -8.62 -35.75 -13.84
CA ASN A 198 -9.95 -35.17 -13.89
C ASN A 198 -10.04 -33.76 -13.29
N ASN A 199 -8.93 -33.01 -13.33
CA ASN A 199 -8.86 -31.62 -12.85
C ASN A 199 -9.11 -31.48 -11.34
N SER A 200 -8.84 -32.55 -10.58
CA SER A 200 -8.93 -32.56 -9.12
C SER A 200 -7.78 -31.74 -8.53
N VAL A 201 -8.06 -30.89 -7.55
CA VAL A 201 -7.01 -30.15 -6.84
C VAL A 201 -6.20 -31.15 -6.01
N TYR A 202 -4.91 -31.25 -6.31
CA TYR A 202 -3.96 -32.05 -5.53
C TYR A 202 -3.37 -31.22 -4.40
N GLN A 203 -2.92 -30.01 -4.73
CA GLN A 203 -2.33 -29.08 -3.78
C GLN A 203 -2.66 -27.65 -4.17
N ASN A 204 -2.84 -26.81 -3.15
CA ASN A 204 -2.98 -25.37 -3.30
C ASN A 204 -1.82 -24.73 -2.53
N ILE A 205 -0.91 -24.09 -3.26
CA ILE A 205 0.15 -23.28 -2.70
C ILE A 205 -0.37 -21.85 -2.69
N SER A 206 -0.59 -21.35 -1.48
CA SER A 206 -1.01 -19.98 -1.23
C SER A 206 0.23 -19.15 -0.93
N MET A 207 0.30 -17.98 -1.58
CA MET A 207 1.35 -16.97 -1.42
C MET A 207 0.66 -15.62 -1.16
N THR A 208 0.06 -15.47 0.02
CA THR A 208 -0.46 -14.16 0.43
C THR A 208 0.67 -13.31 0.99
N ASN A 209 0.50 -11.99 1.02
CA ASN A 209 1.49 -11.02 1.48
C ASN A 209 2.12 -11.41 2.85
N ILE A 210 1.29 -11.89 3.80
CA ILE A 210 1.78 -12.35 5.11
C ILE A 210 2.51 -13.70 5.07
N GLN A 211 2.16 -14.59 4.15
CA GLN A 211 2.85 -15.87 3.96
C GLN A 211 4.24 -15.61 3.41
N GLU A 212 4.35 -14.72 2.42
CA GLU A 212 5.60 -14.30 1.82
C GLU A 212 6.52 -13.59 2.82
N MET A 213 5.98 -12.68 3.61
CA MET A 213 6.71 -12.05 4.73
C MET A 213 7.31 -13.08 5.68
N ASN A 214 6.57 -14.15 6.00
CA ASN A 214 7.04 -15.22 6.88
C ASN A 214 8.05 -16.16 6.21
N MET A 215 8.01 -16.28 4.88
CA MET A 215 8.92 -17.11 4.08
C MET A 215 10.19 -16.35 3.65
N GLY A 216 10.17 -15.02 3.71
CA GLY A 216 11.26 -14.16 3.23
C GLY A 216 11.23 -13.90 1.72
N THR A 217 10.11 -14.18 1.06
CA THR A 217 9.86 -13.81 -0.34
C THR A 217 9.26 -12.40 -0.43
N GLU A 218 9.21 -11.85 -1.63
CA GLU A 218 8.88 -10.46 -1.90
C GLU A 218 7.45 -10.30 -2.44
N PRO A 219 6.49 -9.80 -1.64
CA PRO A 219 5.05 -9.81 -1.99
C PRO A 219 4.63 -8.94 -3.18
N CYS A 220 5.56 -8.18 -3.73
CA CYS A 220 5.33 -7.38 -4.93
C CYS A 220 6.05 -7.95 -6.16
N LYS A 221 6.68 -9.13 -6.05
CA LYS A 221 7.50 -9.76 -7.07
C LYS A 221 7.26 -11.26 -7.06
N ASN A 222 6.57 -11.72 -8.10
CA ASN A 222 6.23 -13.13 -8.26
C ASN A 222 7.41 -14.10 -8.47
N ASP A 223 8.65 -13.61 -8.42
CA ASP A 223 9.93 -14.29 -8.62
C ASP A 223 10.96 -13.44 -7.83
N THR A 224 11.16 -13.82 -6.57
CA THR A 224 11.91 -13.03 -5.57
C THR A 224 13.39 -12.93 -5.94
N ASP A 225 14.00 -14.03 -6.39
CA ASP A 225 15.42 -14.11 -6.70
C ASP A 225 15.77 -13.90 -8.18
N ALA A 226 14.75 -13.74 -9.02
CA ALA A 226 14.84 -13.48 -10.45
C ALA A 226 15.60 -14.58 -11.20
N ASP A 227 15.32 -15.84 -10.88
CA ASP A 227 15.87 -17.02 -11.56
C ASP A 227 14.97 -17.56 -12.70
N GLY A 228 13.76 -17.02 -12.83
CA GLY A 228 12.76 -17.36 -13.83
C GLY A 228 11.72 -18.40 -13.38
N PHE A 229 11.71 -18.76 -12.10
CA PHE A 229 10.68 -19.54 -11.44
C PHE A 229 9.88 -18.64 -10.50
N LYS A 230 8.59 -18.95 -10.33
CA LYS A 230 7.75 -18.17 -9.43
C LYS A 230 7.89 -18.71 -8.02
N ASP A 231 7.80 -17.87 -7.00
CA ASP A 231 7.99 -18.30 -5.60
C ASP A 231 7.00 -19.42 -5.22
N GLY A 232 5.73 -19.28 -5.63
CA GLY A 232 4.70 -20.32 -5.45
C GLY A 232 5.01 -21.64 -6.18
N LEU A 233 5.72 -21.60 -7.32
CA LEU A 233 6.19 -22.80 -8.03
C LEU A 233 7.35 -23.46 -7.29
N GLU A 234 8.30 -22.67 -6.84
CA GLU A 234 9.47 -23.17 -6.14
C GLU A 234 9.10 -23.82 -4.82
N LEU A 235 8.16 -23.24 -4.07
CA LEU A 235 7.62 -23.85 -2.87
C LEU A 235 6.93 -25.19 -3.15
N TYR A 236 6.21 -25.29 -4.28
CA TYR A 236 5.68 -26.57 -4.75
C TYR A 236 6.81 -27.58 -5.04
N LEU A 237 7.82 -27.19 -5.81
CA LEU A 237 8.95 -28.04 -6.18
C LEU A 237 9.84 -28.41 -4.98
N GLY A 238 9.79 -27.62 -3.90
CA GLY A 238 10.66 -27.75 -2.74
C GLY A 238 12.05 -27.16 -2.99
N THR A 239 12.11 -26.07 -3.74
CA THR A 239 13.32 -25.26 -3.95
C THR A 239 13.25 -23.95 -3.18
N ASN A 240 14.36 -23.20 -3.15
CA ASN A 240 14.47 -21.96 -2.39
C ASN A 240 14.25 -20.72 -3.27
N ALA A 241 13.05 -20.15 -3.19
CA ALA A 241 12.64 -18.94 -3.92
C ALA A 241 13.43 -17.65 -3.60
N THR A 242 14.31 -17.69 -2.61
CA THR A 242 15.14 -16.54 -2.23
C THR A 242 16.58 -16.67 -2.73
N ALA A 243 16.91 -17.76 -3.42
CA ALA A 243 18.27 -18.10 -3.81
C ALA A 243 18.31 -18.69 -5.22
N LYS A 244 18.74 -17.84 -6.15
CA LYS A 244 18.95 -18.20 -7.57
C LYS A 244 20.04 -19.24 -7.81
N CYS A 245 21.01 -19.34 -6.90
CA CYS A 245 22.20 -20.18 -7.03
C CYS A 245 22.40 -21.01 -5.78
N SER A 246 22.89 -22.23 -5.95
CA SER A 246 23.43 -22.98 -4.82
C SER A 246 24.69 -22.33 -4.27
N ILE A 247 24.92 -22.49 -2.97
CA ILE A 247 26.05 -21.90 -2.25
C ILE A 247 27.38 -22.48 -2.75
N THR A 248 27.43 -23.79 -3.03
CA THR A 248 28.61 -24.43 -3.62
C THR A 248 28.22 -25.41 -4.73
N THR A 249 29.21 -26.00 -5.41
CA THR A 249 28.96 -27.04 -6.42
C THR A 249 28.90 -28.46 -5.81
N ILE A 250 28.78 -28.56 -4.49
CA ILE A 250 28.75 -29.84 -3.77
C ILE A 250 27.29 -30.23 -3.61
N GLN A 251 26.90 -31.29 -4.32
CA GLN A 251 25.55 -31.81 -4.26
C GLN A 251 24.96 -31.93 -2.85
N ASN A 252 23.83 -31.25 -2.65
CA ASN A 252 22.98 -31.28 -1.45
C ASN A 252 23.73 -30.83 -0.18
N ASP A 253 24.66 -29.88 -0.30
CA ASP A 253 25.28 -29.27 0.88
C ASP A 253 24.39 -28.19 1.53
N GLU A 254 23.28 -27.85 0.88
CA GLU A 254 22.24 -26.95 1.35
C GLU A 254 21.05 -27.72 1.97
N PRO A 255 20.30 -27.10 2.91
CA PRO A 255 19.06 -27.69 3.42
C PRO A 255 17.95 -27.81 2.35
N ILE A 256 17.92 -26.86 1.41
CA ILE A 256 16.94 -26.75 0.33
C ILE A 256 17.71 -26.24 -0.90
N ASP A 257 17.66 -27.00 -1.99
CA ASP A 257 18.31 -26.60 -3.23
C ASP A 257 17.69 -25.33 -3.79
N ALA A 258 18.55 -24.43 -4.27
CA ALA A 258 18.21 -23.17 -4.91
C ALA A 258 17.38 -23.33 -6.19
N TRP A 259 18.00 -23.77 -7.28
CA TRP A 259 17.46 -23.54 -8.63
C TRP A 259 16.76 -24.79 -9.20
N PRO A 260 15.48 -24.72 -9.64
CA PRO A 260 14.76 -25.89 -10.14
C PRO A 260 15.42 -26.67 -11.27
N VAL A 261 16.07 -25.97 -12.21
CA VAL A 261 16.66 -26.59 -13.42
C VAL A 261 18.08 -27.13 -13.23
N ASP A 262 18.76 -26.72 -12.17
CA ASP A 262 20.05 -27.27 -11.75
C ASP A 262 19.81 -28.41 -10.76
N ALA A 263 19.39 -29.54 -11.29
CA ALA A 263 19.05 -30.71 -10.49
C ALA A 263 20.28 -31.48 -9.98
N ASN A 264 21.46 -31.10 -10.44
CA ASN A 264 22.71 -31.76 -10.10
C ASN A 264 23.62 -30.92 -9.19
N ASP A 265 23.28 -29.63 -8.99
CA ASP A 265 23.91 -28.70 -8.07
C ASP A 265 25.32 -28.28 -8.52
N ASP A 266 25.51 -28.14 -9.85
CA ASP A 266 26.79 -27.72 -10.45
C ASP A 266 26.75 -26.27 -10.97
N GLN A 267 25.67 -25.55 -10.64
CA GLN A 267 25.37 -24.17 -11.03
C GLN A 267 25.27 -23.98 -12.55
N LEU A 268 25.19 -25.05 -13.34
CA LEU A 268 25.24 -25.00 -14.80
C LEU A 268 24.21 -25.93 -15.43
N VAL A 269 23.15 -25.35 -15.99
CA VAL A 269 22.12 -26.14 -16.66
C VAL A 269 22.66 -26.77 -17.94
N ASN A 270 22.78 -28.09 -17.98
CA ASN A 270 23.30 -28.84 -19.10
C ASN A 270 22.65 -30.24 -19.24
N TRP A 271 23.32 -31.16 -19.94
CA TRP A 271 22.81 -32.50 -20.17
C TRP A 271 22.85 -33.38 -18.90
N ALA A 272 23.67 -33.03 -17.90
CA ALA A 272 23.78 -33.71 -16.62
C ALA A 272 22.50 -33.53 -15.77
N ASP A 273 21.85 -32.37 -15.82
CA ASP A 273 20.55 -32.14 -15.16
C ASP A 273 19.45 -33.00 -15.80
N LEU A 274 19.48 -33.09 -17.13
CA LEU A 274 18.53 -33.92 -17.86
C LEU A 274 18.70 -35.42 -17.53
N LEU A 275 19.88 -35.87 -17.13
CA LEU A 275 20.07 -37.24 -16.65
C LEU A 275 19.32 -37.49 -15.34
N LYS A 276 19.24 -36.51 -14.43
CA LYS A 276 18.49 -36.61 -13.17
C LYS A 276 16.99 -36.73 -13.45
N PHE A 277 16.50 -36.02 -14.47
CA PHE A 277 15.10 -36.09 -14.92
C PHE A 277 14.70 -37.49 -15.42
N LYS A 278 15.62 -38.21 -16.08
CA LYS A 278 15.32 -39.46 -16.81
C LYS A 278 14.63 -40.53 -15.95
N GLN A 279 14.97 -40.64 -14.67
CA GLN A 279 14.39 -41.66 -13.79
C GLN A 279 12.93 -41.39 -13.40
N PHE A 280 12.49 -40.14 -13.50
CA PHE A 280 11.14 -39.71 -13.15
C PHE A 280 10.24 -39.53 -14.38
N PHE A 281 10.83 -39.50 -15.58
CA PHE A 281 10.13 -39.25 -16.84
C PHE A 281 8.95 -40.23 -17.06
N GLY A 282 7.78 -39.68 -17.33
CA GLY A 282 6.53 -40.41 -17.59
C GLY A 282 5.77 -40.82 -16.32
N SER A 283 6.31 -40.55 -15.13
CA SER A 283 5.60 -40.76 -13.87
C SER A 283 4.65 -39.59 -13.58
N ARG A 284 3.67 -39.84 -12.71
CA ARG A 284 2.66 -38.87 -12.29
C ARG A 284 2.33 -39.06 -10.81
N ILE A 285 1.64 -38.09 -10.22
CA ILE A 285 1.20 -38.15 -8.80
C ILE A 285 0.63 -39.53 -8.46
N GLY A 286 1.12 -40.12 -7.37
CA GLY A 286 0.74 -41.47 -6.91
C GLY A 286 1.59 -42.61 -7.46
N ASN A 287 2.46 -42.38 -8.45
CA ASN A 287 3.51 -43.35 -8.78
C ASN A 287 4.63 -43.31 -7.73
N SER A 288 5.23 -44.47 -7.43
CA SER A 288 6.34 -44.57 -6.46
C SER A 288 7.62 -43.88 -6.91
N THR A 289 7.77 -43.67 -8.21
CA THR A 289 8.92 -42.99 -8.85
C THR A 289 8.58 -41.55 -9.19
N TRP A 290 7.48 -40.99 -8.71
CA TRP A 290 7.12 -39.60 -8.97
C TRP A 290 7.72 -38.71 -7.90
N ASP A 291 8.33 -37.62 -8.34
CA ASP A 291 8.94 -36.61 -7.48
C ASP A 291 8.56 -35.23 -8.00
N LYS A 292 7.87 -34.47 -7.15
CA LYS A 292 7.40 -33.11 -7.45
C LYS A 292 8.52 -32.19 -7.93
N ARG A 293 9.77 -32.42 -7.53
CA ARG A 293 10.94 -31.60 -7.92
C ARG A 293 11.12 -31.52 -9.45
N PHE A 294 10.56 -32.46 -10.21
CA PHE A 294 10.68 -32.52 -11.67
C PHE A 294 9.37 -32.21 -12.42
N ASP A 295 8.33 -31.76 -11.72
CA ASP A 295 7.02 -31.35 -12.26
C ASP A 295 6.97 -29.82 -12.43
N TRP A 296 7.82 -29.27 -13.30
CA TRP A 296 8.08 -27.83 -13.43
C TRP A 296 6.94 -27.02 -14.03
N ASN A 297 5.92 -27.67 -14.58
CA ASN A 297 4.68 -27.01 -14.98
C ASN A 297 3.52 -27.22 -13.99
N ALA A 298 3.76 -27.98 -12.91
CA ALA A 298 2.80 -28.30 -11.85
C ALA A 298 1.49 -28.93 -12.36
N ASP A 299 1.57 -29.77 -13.40
CA ASP A 299 0.42 -30.45 -14.01
C ASP A 299 0.18 -31.88 -13.47
N GLY A 300 1.03 -32.31 -12.54
CA GLY A 300 0.96 -33.61 -11.89
C GLY A 300 1.61 -34.75 -12.69
N THR A 301 2.22 -34.46 -13.84
CA THR A 301 2.83 -35.45 -14.75
C THR A 301 4.20 -34.99 -15.24
N ILE A 302 5.22 -35.77 -14.92
CA ILE A 302 6.60 -35.49 -15.35
C ILE A 302 6.76 -35.94 -16.80
N SER A 303 6.90 -34.99 -17.72
CA SER A 303 6.82 -35.19 -19.16
C SER A 303 7.82 -34.34 -19.94
N ALA A 304 7.71 -34.36 -21.28
CA ALA A 304 8.51 -33.48 -22.13
C ALA A 304 8.12 -32.00 -22.01
N LEU A 305 6.94 -31.68 -21.44
CA LEU A 305 6.49 -30.30 -21.25
C LEU A 305 7.26 -29.61 -20.12
N ASP A 306 7.64 -30.34 -19.07
CA ASP A 306 8.46 -29.80 -17.97
C ASP A 306 9.82 -29.36 -18.50
N ILE A 307 10.49 -30.21 -19.28
CA ILE A 307 11.82 -29.95 -19.84
C ILE A 307 11.82 -28.75 -20.81
N LEU A 308 10.66 -28.25 -21.26
CA LEU A 308 10.62 -27.01 -22.06
C LEU A 308 11.21 -25.82 -21.30
N LYS A 309 11.10 -25.78 -19.96
CA LYS A 309 11.74 -24.75 -19.13
C LYS A 309 13.27 -24.80 -19.24
N LEU A 310 13.86 -26.00 -19.24
CA LEU A 310 15.32 -26.19 -19.37
C LEU A 310 15.89 -25.49 -20.61
N LYS A 311 15.14 -25.49 -21.72
CA LYS A 311 15.59 -24.87 -22.97
C LYS A 311 15.94 -23.38 -22.82
N MET A 312 15.29 -22.67 -21.91
CA MET A 312 15.53 -21.24 -21.67
C MET A 312 16.86 -21.00 -20.94
N PHE A 313 17.33 -22.00 -20.21
CA PHE A 313 18.50 -21.94 -19.33
C PHE A 313 19.67 -22.80 -19.80
N TYR A 314 19.50 -23.58 -20.88
CA TYR A 314 20.54 -24.48 -21.37
C TYR A 314 21.87 -23.74 -21.62
N ASN A 315 22.93 -24.25 -21.00
CA ASN A 315 24.28 -23.70 -21.02
C ASN A 315 24.39 -22.31 -20.37
N LYS A 316 23.49 -21.98 -19.43
CA LYS A 316 23.60 -20.81 -18.55
C LYS A 316 24.01 -21.24 -17.15
N ASN A 317 24.85 -20.41 -16.54
CA ASN A 317 25.09 -20.48 -15.11
C ASN A 317 24.03 -19.64 -14.36
N CYS A 318 23.73 -20.01 -13.12
CA CYS A 318 22.77 -19.29 -12.28
C CYS A 318 23.13 -17.80 -12.06
N THR A 319 24.39 -17.40 -12.24
CA THR A 319 24.81 -15.99 -12.17
C THR A 319 24.57 -15.19 -13.46
N GLN A 320 24.18 -15.86 -14.56
CA GLN A 320 24.09 -15.28 -15.90
C GLN A 320 22.65 -15.11 -16.41
N ILE A 321 21.67 -15.39 -15.56
CA ILE A 321 20.25 -15.32 -15.92
C ILE A 321 19.68 -13.93 -15.68
#